data_AF-A0A970JQD9-F1
#
_entry.id   AF-A0A970JQD9-F1
#
_cell.length_a   1.000
_cell.length_b   1.000
_cell.length_c   1.000
_cell.angle_alpha   90.00
_cell.angle_beta   90.00
_cell.angle_gamma   90.00
#
_symmetry.space_group_name_H-M   'P 1'
#
loop_
_entity.id
_entity.type
_entity.pdbx_description
1 polymer ?
#
loop_
_entity_poly.entity_id
_entity_poly.type
_entity_poly.pdbx_seq_one_letter_code
_entity_poly.pdbx_strand_id
1 'polypeptide(L)'
;MDTIILALFQRKHKLKPTTTYHILVGRRSTSILSYAFFNDLLPVFGSFPELKEEDYRRILEQLMIQGKLEKIQSGELRYRAQLEVDQSEILFFDQIDYFNYGKKEAQTWRLIQFLVQVASYYGKSKAYLPLENSPYYLNRTRFFVKQHHSNLRQTIYEELQMLLSELPNDTANFIARSFNGYQTSGAVFFQLLPEEQQGQPWTRLAISARLHPFFKALENQPTFLMAQFIAPILQENKNQSALQTKRLYKKGLTLEQIGQQRQIKQSTLNDHLLEWALMDETFPYSQFLTPTAYQLLANLPENSWEYAYKELALSENISFFELRLYQIQMKRGKVC
;
A
#
# COMPACT_ATOMS: atom_id res chain seq x y z
N MET A 1 4.25 19.28 -5.66
CA MET A 1 2.96 18.65 -5.27
C MET A 1 1.98 18.73 -6.44
N ASP A 2 1.90 19.87 -7.12
CA ASP A 2 1.06 20.12 -8.29
C ASP A 2 1.24 19.07 -9.39
N THR A 3 2.49 18.74 -9.74
CA THR A 3 2.83 17.70 -10.73
C THR A 3 2.33 16.32 -10.33
N ILE A 4 2.54 15.90 -9.08
CA ILE A 4 2.03 14.64 -8.53
C ILE A 4 0.50 14.59 -8.61
N ILE A 5 -0.19 15.64 -8.18
CA ILE A 5 -1.66 15.69 -8.23
C ILE A 5 -2.13 15.59 -9.67
N LEU A 6 -1.52 16.35 -10.58
CA LEU A 6 -1.84 16.31 -12.00
C LEU A 6 -1.64 14.90 -12.60
N ALA A 7 -0.54 14.24 -12.28
CA ALA A 7 -0.23 12.88 -12.76
C ALA A 7 -1.30 11.86 -12.32
N LEU A 8 -1.87 12.00 -11.11
CA LEU A 8 -2.99 11.16 -10.67
C LEU A 8 -4.24 11.34 -11.52
N PHE A 9 -4.59 12.60 -11.85
CA PHE A 9 -5.73 12.88 -12.74
C PHE A 9 -5.46 12.39 -14.17
N GLN A 10 -4.23 12.49 -14.64
CA GLN A 10 -3.84 12.00 -15.97
C GLN A 10 -4.02 10.48 -16.07
N ARG A 11 -3.61 9.71 -15.06
CA ARG A 11 -3.73 8.23 -15.05
C ARG A 11 -5.18 7.71 -15.07
N LYS A 12 -6.15 8.49 -14.59
CA LYS A 12 -7.56 8.06 -14.50
C LYS A 12 -8.54 8.89 -15.30
N HIS A 13 -8.03 9.90 -16.02
CA HIS A 13 -8.78 10.91 -16.77
C HIS A 13 -9.72 11.78 -15.94
N LYS A 14 -10.47 11.25 -14.98
CA LYS A 14 -11.37 11.98 -14.10
C LYS A 14 -11.33 11.41 -12.68
N LEU A 15 -11.35 12.27 -11.66
CA LEU A 15 -11.41 11.87 -10.26
C LEU A 15 -12.27 12.83 -9.43
N LYS A 16 -12.80 12.34 -8.30
CA LYS A 16 -13.54 13.14 -7.31
C LYS A 16 -12.58 13.85 -6.37
N PRO A 17 -12.51 15.20 -6.37
CA PRO A 17 -11.52 15.97 -5.61
C PRO A 17 -11.45 15.59 -4.12
N THR A 18 -12.58 15.64 -3.43
CA THR A 18 -12.65 15.36 -1.98
C THR A 18 -12.24 13.92 -1.66
N THR A 19 -12.65 12.96 -2.49
CA THR A 19 -12.29 11.56 -2.29
C THR A 19 -10.81 11.32 -2.57
N THR A 20 -10.25 11.92 -3.62
CA THR A 20 -8.81 11.88 -3.92
C THR A 20 -7.99 12.47 -2.78
N TYR A 21 -8.38 13.62 -2.23
CA TYR A 21 -7.74 14.18 -1.03
C TYR A 21 -7.73 13.16 0.13
N HIS A 22 -8.89 12.59 0.44
CA HIS A 22 -9.03 11.58 1.50
C HIS A 22 -8.19 10.32 1.27
N ILE A 23 -7.98 9.91 0.01
CA ILE A 23 -7.05 8.84 -0.34
C ILE A 23 -5.62 9.23 0.00
N LEU A 24 -5.16 10.41 -0.43
CA LEU A 24 -3.78 10.87 -0.21
C LEU A 24 -3.44 10.99 1.27
N VAL A 25 -4.37 11.48 2.10
CA VAL A 25 -4.16 11.58 3.55
C VAL A 25 -4.42 10.28 4.31
N GLY A 26 -4.93 9.23 3.64
CA GLY A 26 -5.10 7.90 4.22
C GLY A 26 -6.36 7.71 5.08
N ARG A 27 -7.45 8.45 4.80
CA ARG A 27 -8.75 8.29 5.49
C ARG A 27 -9.35 6.92 5.18
N ARG A 28 -9.28 6.01 6.14
CA ARG A 28 -9.67 4.60 5.97
C ARG A 28 -11.15 4.37 6.28
N SER A 29 -12.01 4.66 5.32
CA SER A 29 -13.39 4.15 5.28
C SER A 29 -13.57 3.21 4.10
N THR A 30 -14.53 2.30 4.19
CA THR A 30 -14.85 1.38 3.09
C THR A 30 -15.21 2.11 1.81
N SER A 31 -15.94 3.22 1.89
CA SER A 31 -16.28 4.03 0.71
C SER A 31 -15.05 4.62 0.01
N ILE A 32 -14.07 5.11 0.78
CA ILE A 32 -12.82 5.66 0.23
C ILE A 32 -11.94 4.53 -0.30
N LEU A 33 -11.83 3.42 0.41
CA LEU A 33 -11.06 2.25 -0.03
C LEU A 33 -11.62 1.63 -1.31
N SER A 34 -12.94 1.47 -1.41
CA SER A 34 -13.59 1.03 -2.64
C SER A 34 -13.35 2.01 -3.78
N TYR A 35 -13.48 3.32 -3.55
CA TYR A 35 -13.18 4.31 -4.60
C TYR A 35 -11.72 4.24 -5.04
N ALA A 36 -10.78 4.12 -4.09
CA ALA A 36 -9.37 3.98 -4.37
C ALA A 36 -9.10 2.71 -5.19
N PHE A 37 -9.70 1.59 -4.82
CA PHE A 37 -9.59 0.33 -5.56
C PHE A 37 -10.15 0.47 -6.97
N PHE A 38 -11.39 0.96 -7.14
CA PHE A 38 -12.03 1.09 -8.45
C PHE A 38 -11.31 2.09 -9.38
N ASN A 39 -10.56 3.04 -8.83
CA ASN A 39 -9.75 3.98 -9.60
C ASN A 39 -8.24 3.65 -9.58
N ASP A 40 -7.83 2.47 -9.13
CA ASP A 40 -6.40 2.05 -9.05
C ASP A 40 -5.50 3.06 -8.31
N LEU A 41 -6.05 3.69 -7.28
CA LEU A 41 -5.40 4.63 -6.38
C LEU A 41 -5.03 4.02 -5.03
N LEU A 42 -5.25 2.71 -4.81
CA LEU A 42 -4.75 2.04 -3.60
C LEU A 42 -3.24 2.23 -3.41
N PRO A 43 -2.38 2.10 -4.45
CA PRO A 43 -0.93 2.34 -4.32
C PRO A 43 -0.51 3.64 -3.64
N VAL A 44 -1.32 4.71 -3.78
CA VAL A 44 -1.05 6.04 -3.21
C VAL A 44 -1.81 6.33 -1.93
N PHE A 45 -2.55 5.35 -1.40
CA PHE A 45 -3.38 5.53 -0.22
C PHE A 45 -2.53 5.86 1.02
N GLY A 46 -2.70 7.05 1.58
CA GLY A 46 -1.90 7.52 2.71
C GLY A 46 -0.48 7.96 2.37
N SER A 47 -0.20 8.24 1.10
CA SER A 47 1.12 8.74 0.65
C SER A 47 1.47 10.12 1.20
N PHE A 48 0.48 10.96 1.54
CA PHE A 48 0.69 12.32 2.06
C PHE A 48 -0.22 12.61 3.26
N PRO A 49 0.03 11.99 4.44
CA PRO A 49 -0.82 12.15 5.62
C PRO A 49 -0.82 13.58 6.19
N GLU A 50 0.19 14.37 5.87
CA GLU A 50 0.37 15.76 6.34
C GLU A 50 -0.16 16.80 5.34
N LEU A 51 -0.69 16.38 4.19
CA LEU A 51 -1.25 17.29 3.20
C LEU A 51 -2.49 17.99 3.76
N LYS A 52 -2.46 19.32 3.81
CA LYS A 52 -3.58 20.15 4.25
C LYS A 52 -4.64 20.25 3.15
N GLU A 53 -5.90 20.24 3.55
CA GLU A 53 -7.03 20.35 2.61
C GLU A 53 -7.01 21.68 1.84
N GLU A 54 -6.65 22.78 2.50
CA GLU A 54 -6.54 24.11 1.89
C GLU A 54 -5.47 24.15 0.80
N ASP A 55 -4.30 23.57 1.06
CA ASP A 55 -3.22 23.46 0.08
C ASP A 55 -3.66 22.61 -1.12
N TYR A 56 -4.31 21.47 -0.86
CA TYR A 56 -4.84 20.62 -1.93
C TYR A 56 -5.86 21.36 -2.80
N ARG A 57 -6.80 22.09 -2.20
CA ARG A 57 -7.80 22.90 -2.92
C ARG A 57 -7.15 23.99 -3.76
N ARG A 58 -6.18 24.73 -3.19
CA ARG A 58 -5.42 25.75 -3.91
C ARG A 58 -4.69 25.17 -5.12
N ILE A 59 -4.10 23.98 -5.00
CA ILE A 59 -3.44 23.31 -6.13
C ILE A 59 -4.44 22.98 -7.24
N LEU A 60 -5.61 22.43 -6.90
CA LEU A 60 -6.64 22.14 -7.90
C LEU A 60 -7.13 23.41 -8.62
N GLU A 61 -7.32 24.50 -7.88
CA GLU A 61 -7.69 25.80 -8.46
C GLU A 61 -6.63 26.31 -9.43
N GLN A 62 -5.35 26.26 -9.05
CA GLN A 62 -4.24 26.63 -9.93
C GLN A 62 -4.19 25.78 -11.19
N LEU A 63 -4.36 24.45 -11.08
CA LEU A 63 -4.39 23.55 -12.23
C LEU A 63 -5.60 23.81 -13.15
N MET A 64 -6.75 24.21 -12.61
CA MET A 64 -7.91 24.63 -13.40
C MET A 64 -7.67 25.96 -14.13
N ILE A 65 -7.08 26.96 -13.45
CA ILE A 65 -6.70 28.26 -14.04
C ILE A 65 -5.71 28.07 -15.19
N GLN A 66 -4.75 27.14 -15.04
CA GLN A 66 -3.79 26.76 -16.09
C GLN A 66 -4.41 25.94 -17.23
N GLY A 67 -5.73 25.64 -17.19
CA GLY A 67 -6.40 24.85 -18.20
C GLY A 67 -6.08 23.34 -18.17
N LYS A 68 -5.35 22.86 -17.17
CA LYS A 68 -4.93 21.46 -17.04
C LYS A 68 -6.05 20.55 -16.53
N LEU A 69 -6.93 21.10 -15.71
CA LEU A 69 -8.13 20.44 -15.21
C LEU A 69 -9.41 21.19 -15.64
N GLU A 70 -10.51 20.47 -15.73
CA GLU A 70 -11.85 21.03 -15.91
C GLU A 70 -12.86 20.40 -14.98
N LYS A 71 -13.85 21.18 -14.54
CA LYS A 71 -14.97 20.68 -13.75
C LYS A 71 -16.04 20.13 -14.67
N ILE A 72 -16.53 18.94 -14.37
CA ILE A 72 -17.64 18.31 -15.11
C ILE A 72 -18.91 18.28 -14.26
N GLN A 73 -20.07 18.11 -14.91
CA GLN A 73 -21.39 18.20 -14.26
C GLN A 73 -21.58 17.21 -13.10
N SER A 74 -20.85 16.09 -13.09
CA SER A 74 -20.86 15.08 -12.02
C SER A 74 -20.15 15.53 -10.72
N GLY A 75 -19.51 16.70 -10.70
CA GLY A 75 -18.71 17.19 -9.57
C GLY A 75 -17.28 16.64 -9.51
N GLU A 76 -16.90 15.81 -10.49
CA GLU A 76 -15.53 15.35 -10.72
C GLU A 76 -14.70 16.44 -11.43
N LEU A 77 -13.38 16.30 -11.34
CA LEU A 77 -12.45 17.04 -12.20
C LEU A 77 -11.85 16.10 -13.23
N ARG A 78 -11.76 16.57 -14.48
CA ARG A 78 -11.21 15.85 -15.61
C ARG A 78 -9.88 16.48 -16.06
N TYR A 79 -8.91 15.64 -16.39
CA TYR A 79 -7.65 16.02 -17.02
C TYR A 79 -7.88 16.46 -18.47
N ARG A 80 -7.27 17.57 -18.90
CA ARG A 80 -7.26 18.01 -20.30
C ARG A 80 -5.98 17.57 -20.99
N ALA A 81 -6.13 16.71 -22.00
CA ALA A 81 -5.03 16.04 -22.71
C ALA A 81 -4.19 16.93 -23.66
N GLN A 82 -4.35 18.25 -23.64
CA GLN A 82 -3.66 19.16 -24.57
C GLN A 82 -2.24 19.55 -24.14
N LEU A 83 -1.70 18.95 -23.08
CA LEU A 83 -0.37 19.25 -22.58
C LEU A 83 0.45 17.96 -22.50
N GLU A 84 1.57 17.93 -23.22
CA GLU A 84 2.58 16.88 -23.09
C GLU A 84 3.08 16.89 -21.64
N VAL A 85 2.91 15.75 -20.96
CA VAL A 85 3.49 15.51 -19.64
C VAL A 85 4.48 14.38 -19.80
N ASP A 86 5.66 14.54 -19.20
CA ASP A 86 6.70 13.54 -19.19
C ASP A 86 6.17 12.23 -18.58
N GLN A 87 6.14 11.17 -19.39
CA GLN A 87 5.67 9.85 -18.99
C GLN A 87 6.55 9.23 -17.89
N SER A 88 7.78 9.73 -17.70
CA SER A 88 8.71 9.27 -16.67
C SER A 88 8.14 9.46 -15.24
N GLU A 89 7.36 10.52 -15.00
CA GLU A 89 6.73 10.79 -13.69
C GLU A 89 5.58 9.82 -13.38
N ILE A 90 4.98 9.20 -14.40
CA ILE A 90 3.80 8.32 -14.28
C ILE A 90 4.21 6.91 -13.89
N LEU A 91 5.34 6.42 -14.40
CA LEU A 91 5.90 5.09 -14.12
C LEU A 91 6.24 4.92 -12.62
N PHE A 92 6.48 6.04 -11.95
CA PHE A 92 6.77 6.08 -10.53
C PHE A 92 5.68 5.45 -9.67
N PHE A 93 4.42 5.72 -10.03
CA PHE A 93 3.26 5.27 -9.27
C PHE A 93 3.03 3.75 -9.36
N ASP A 94 3.65 3.08 -10.34
CA ASP A 94 3.54 1.62 -10.50
C ASP A 94 4.43 0.84 -9.52
N GLN A 95 5.43 1.51 -8.94
CA GLN A 95 6.41 0.90 -8.04
C GLN A 95 6.12 1.16 -6.56
N ILE A 96 5.12 1.98 -6.23
CA ILE A 96 4.75 2.27 -4.86
C ILE A 96 3.53 1.45 -4.43
N ASP A 97 3.46 1.13 -3.14
CA ASP A 97 2.30 0.55 -2.50
C ASP A 97 2.20 1.04 -1.05
N TYR A 98 1.82 2.30 -0.88
CA TYR A 98 1.63 2.90 0.44
C TYR A 98 0.52 2.23 1.23
N PHE A 99 -0.45 1.62 0.55
CA PHE A 99 -1.53 0.92 1.22
C PHE A 99 -1.02 -0.29 2.03
N ASN A 100 -0.10 -1.07 1.46
CA ASN A 100 0.49 -2.22 2.15
C ASN A 100 1.71 -1.87 3.02
N TYR A 101 2.47 -0.83 2.66
CA TYR A 101 3.78 -0.57 3.29
C TYR A 101 3.93 0.79 3.97
N GLY A 102 3.11 1.78 3.62
CA GLY A 102 3.35 3.19 3.92
C GLY A 102 3.34 3.55 5.41
N LYS A 103 2.49 2.91 6.22
CA LYS A 103 2.35 3.23 7.65
C LYS A 103 3.60 2.85 8.46
N LYS A 104 4.31 1.80 8.04
CA LYS A 104 5.48 1.26 8.76
C LYS A 104 6.77 1.29 7.94
N GLU A 105 6.75 1.83 6.73
CA GLU A 105 7.89 1.89 5.80
C GLU A 105 9.21 2.26 6.49
N ALA A 106 9.26 3.43 7.14
CA ALA A 106 10.47 3.92 7.79
C ALA A 106 10.95 3.00 8.93
N GLN A 107 10.02 2.42 9.70
CA GLN A 107 10.32 1.50 10.80
C GLN A 107 10.85 0.16 10.26
N THR A 108 10.21 -0.39 9.23
CA THR A 108 10.62 -1.62 8.55
C THR A 108 12.01 -1.45 7.94
N TRP A 109 12.23 -0.38 7.19
CA TRP A 109 13.52 -0.13 6.52
C TRP A 109 14.66 0.00 7.52
N ARG A 110 14.44 0.76 8.59
CA ARG A 110 15.40 0.94 9.68
C ARG A 110 15.78 -0.38 10.37
N LEU A 111 14.81 -1.26 10.58
CA LEU A 111 15.06 -2.61 11.10
C LEU A 111 15.92 -3.44 10.16
N ILE A 112 15.64 -3.39 8.85
CA ILE A 112 16.42 -4.09 7.83
C ILE A 112 17.86 -3.58 7.83
N GLN A 113 18.07 -2.26 7.74
CA GLN A 113 19.41 -1.67 7.77
C GLN A 113 20.18 -2.07 9.03
N PHE A 114 19.50 -2.07 10.18
CA PHE A 114 20.13 -2.45 11.42
C PHE A 114 20.49 -3.95 11.45
N LEU A 115 19.61 -4.84 11.00
CA LEU A 115 19.91 -6.27 10.89
C LEU A 115 21.12 -6.53 9.97
N VAL A 116 21.17 -5.88 8.81
CA VAL A 116 22.29 -5.99 7.87
C VAL A 116 23.59 -5.48 8.50
N GLN A 117 23.54 -4.35 9.22
CA GLN A 117 24.71 -3.87 9.96
C GLN A 117 25.18 -4.92 10.96
N VAL A 118 24.31 -5.43 11.83
CA VAL A 118 24.68 -6.43 12.85
C VAL A 118 25.24 -7.70 12.20
N ALA A 119 24.61 -8.20 11.14
CA ALA A 119 25.06 -9.38 10.41
C ALA A 119 26.47 -9.19 9.82
N SER A 120 26.76 -8.01 9.25
CA SER A 120 28.07 -7.71 8.67
C SER A 120 29.22 -7.68 9.69
N TYR A 121 28.94 -7.21 10.93
CA TYR A 121 29.91 -7.17 12.03
C TYR A 121 30.06 -8.53 12.73
N TYR A 122 29.09 -9.42 12.56
CA TYR A 122 29.03 -10.71 13.23
C TYR A 122 30.26 -11.58 12.88
N GLY A 123 31.00 -12.00 13.91
CA GLY A 123 32.24 -12.76 13.77
C GLY A 123 33.44 -11.95 13.25
N LYS A 124 33.33 -10.62 13.15
CA LYS A 124 34.41 -9.71 12.69
C LYS A 124 34.84 -8.73 13.77
N SER A 125 33.90 -7.97 14.34
CA SER A 125 34.18 -7.03 15.43
C SER A 125 32.95 -6.83 16.30
N LYS A 126 33.16 -6.76 17.62
CA LYS A 126 32.13 -6.34 18.58
C LYS A 126 32.09 -4.81 18.77
N ALA A 127 33.14 -4.11 18.35
CA ALA A 127 33.26 -2.66 18.44
C ALA A 127 32.72 -2.03 17.16
N TYR A 128 31.52 -1.48 17.24
CA TYR A 128 30.91 -0.63 16.21
C TYR A 128 29.86 0.28 16.84
N LEU A 129 29.54 1.37 16.14
CA LEU A 129 28.45 2.25 16.52
C LEU A 129 27.14 1.71 15.90
N PRO A 130 26.16 1.26 16.70
CA PRO A 130 24.88 0.80 16.17
C PRO A 130 24.16 1.93 15.43
N LEU A 131 23.56 1.62 14.29
CA LEU A 131 22.65 2.54 13.61
C LEU A 131 21.44 2.90 14.48
N GLU A 132 21.04 1.99 15.37
CA GLU A 132 19.88 2.16 16.24
C GLU A 132 20.23 1.91 17.71
N ASN A 133 19.84 2.86 18.56
CA ASN A 133 20.06 2.82 20.01
C ASN A 133 18.76 2.69 20.82
N SER A 134 17.59 2.75 20.17
CA SER A 134 16.32 2.56 20.89
C SER A 134 16.23 1.14 21.44
N PRO A 135 15.81 0.96 22.71
CA PRO A 135 15.62 -0.36 23.32
C PRO A 135 14.73 -1.30 22.48
N TYR A 136 13.75 -0.73 21.78
CA TYR A 136 12.85 -1.47 20.91
C TYR A 136 13.60 -2.21 19.78
N TYR A 137 14.41 -1.49 19.00
CA TYR A 137 15.18 -2.08 17.89
C TYR A 137 16.29 -2.99 18.42
N LEU A 138 17.01 -2.55 19.45
CA LEU A 138 18.10 -3.31 20.05
C LEU A 138 17.66 -4.68 20.57
N ASN A 139 16.59 -4.73 21.37
CA ASN A 139 16.15 -5.98 21.98
C ASN A 139 15.63 -6.97 20.93
N ARG A 140 14.89 -6.47 19.92
CA ARG A 140 14.40 -7.28 18.81
C ARG A 140 15.55 -7.90 18.02
N THR A 141 16.51 -7.09 17.59
CA THR A 141 17.66 -7.58 16.82
C THR A 141 18.52 -8.53 17.65
N ARG A 142 18.80 -8.22 18.92
CA ARG A 142 19.58 -9.10 19.80
C ARG A 142 18.94 -10.47 19.97
N PHE A 143 17.63 -10.51 20.22
CA PHE A 143 16.90 -11.76 20.37
C PHE A 143 16.97 -12.59 19.07
N PHE A 144 16.71 -11.95 17.94
CA PHE A 144 16.76 -12.60 16.62
C PHE A 144 18.17 -13.15 16.31
N VAL A 145 19.21 -12.34 16.49
CA VAL A 145 20.60 -12.76 16.26
C VAL A 145 20.99 -13.92 17.17
N LYS A 146 20.57 -13.92 18.44
CA LYS A 146 20.82 -15.04 19.36
C LYS A 146 20.21 -16.35 18.86
N GLN A 147 19.01 -16.30 18.27
CA GLN A 147 18.32 -17.48 17.73
C GLN A 147 19.01 -18.04 16.47
N HIS A 148 19.58 -17.18 15.62
CA HIS A 148 20.12 -17.57 14.30
C HIS A 148 21.66 -17.44 14.19
N HIS A 149 22.34 -17.48 15.34
CA HIS A 149 23.74 -17.05 15.50
C HIS A 149 24.79 -17.86 14.71
N SER A 150 24.51 -19.11 14.31
CA SER A 150 25.51 -19.97 13.66
C SER A 150 25.85 -19.53 12.23
N ASN A 151 24.86 -19.10 11.45
CA ASN A 151 25.03 -18.79 10.02
C ASN A 151 24.53 -17.39 9.61
N LEU A 152 24.13 -16.54 10.57
CA LEU A 152 23.47 -15.25 10.32
C LEU A 152 24.12 -14.44 9.18
N ARG A 153 25.43 -14.19 9.24
CA ARG A 153 26.12 -13.38 8.22
C ARG A 153 25.96 -13.96 6.81
N GLN A 154 26.18 -15.26 6.68
CA GLN A 154 26.13 -15.95 5.37
C GLN A 154 24.70 -15.96 4.84
N THR A 155 23.73 -16.30 5.69
CA THR A 155 22.31 -16.34 5.31
C THR A 155 21.80 -14.97 4.88
N ILE A 156 22.08 -13.90 5.65
CA ILE A 156 21.66 -12.55 5.28
C ILE A 156 22.33 -12.08 3.98
N TYR A 157 23.59 -12.46 3.74
CA TYR A 157 24.27 -12.15 2.47
C TYR A 157 23.58 -12.85 1.28
N GLU A 158 23.29 -14.14 1.39
CA GLU A 158 22.61 -14.92 0.34
C GLU A 158 21.20 -14.41 0.07
N GLU A 159 20.43 -14.09 1.12
CA GLU A 159 19.10 -13.50 0.99
C GLU A 159 19.14 -12.15 0.28
N LEU A 160 20.06 -11.26 0.66
CA LEU A 160 20.24 -9.98 -0.03
C LEU A 160 20.64 -10.18 -1.49
N GLN A 161 21.53 -11.11 -1.79
CA GLN A 161 21.96 -11.39 -3.16
C GLN A 161 20.76 -11.84 -4.02
N MET A 162 19.96 -12.77 -3.53
CA MET A 162 18.75 -13.23 -4.23
C MET A 162 17.76 -12.09 -4.44
N LEU A 163 17.40 -11.36 -3.37
CA LEU A 163 16.43 -10.27 -3.44
C LEU A 163 16.86 -9.16 -4.40
N LEU A 164 18.13 -8.74 -4.33
CA LEU A 164 18.63 -7.66 -5.18
C LEU A 164 18.75 -8.07 -6.64
N SER A 165 18.96 -9.37 -6.92
CA SER A 165 19.03 -9.89 -8.30
C SER A 165 17.67 -9.93 -9.01
N GLU A 166 16.57 -9.94 -8.26
CA GLU A 166 15.20 -9.91 -8.79
C GLU A 166 14.70 -8.49 -9.09
N LEU A 167 15.42 -7.46 -8.62
CA LEU A 167 15.03 -6.06 -8.75
C LEU A 167 15.72 -5.40 -9.95
N PRO A 168 15.10 -4.36 -10.55
CA PRO A 168 15.77 -3.53 -11.53
C PRO A 168 17.08 -2.96 -10.98
N ASN A 169 18.13 -2.90 -11.81
CA ASN A 169 19.48 -2.50 -11.41
C ASN A 169 19.52 -1.18 -10.62
N ASP A 170 18.75 -0.16 -11.04
CA ASP A 170 18.72 1.13 -10.36
C ASP A 170 18.17 1.00 -8.93
N THR A 171 17.11 0.22 -8.76
CA THR A 171 16.52 -0.07 -7.44
C THR A 171 17.47 -0.91 -6.59
N ALA A 172 18.05 -1.97 -7.15
CA ALA A 172 18.99 -2.84 -6.46
C ALA A 172 20.23 -2.08 -5.97
N ASN A 173 20.83 -1.25 -6.83
CA ASN A 173 21.98 -0.43 -6.51
C ASN A 173 21.65 0.63 -5.45
N PHE A 174 20.48 1.27 -5.55
CA PHE A 174 20.02 2.22 -4.53
C PHE A 174 19.93 1.57 -3.15
N ILE A 175 19.30 0.39 -3.07
CA ILE A 175 19.15 -0.37 -1.82
C ILE A 175 20.53 -0.78 -1.30
N ALA A 176 21.35 -1.43 -2.14
CA ALA A 176 22.67 -1.94 -1.75
C ALA A 176 23.58 -0.82 -1.19
N ARG A 177 23.63 0.33 -1.87
CA ARG A 177 24.47 1.47 -1.47
C ARG A 177 23.99 2.16 -0.18
N SER A 178 22.77 1.91 0.25
CA SER A 178 22.21 2.49 1.48
C SER A 178 22.46 1.64 2.74
N PHE A 179 23.08 0.47 2.61
CA PHE A 179 23.46 -0.36 3.75
C PHE A 179 24.78 0.09 4.39
N ASN A 180 24.79 0.07 5.73
CA ASN A 180 26.01 0.24 6.51
C ASN A 180 26.45 -1.12 7.03
N GLY A 181 27.77 -1.35 7.07
CA GLY A 181 28.31 -2.60 7.56
C GLY A 181 29.77 -2.51 7.96
N TYR A 182 30.39 -3.66 8.21
CA TYR A 182 31.80 -3.74 8.57
C TYR A 182 32.66 -3.04 7.50
N GLN A 183 33.39 -1.99 7.91
CA GLN A 183 34.25 -1.17 7.05
C GLN A 183 33.54 -0.48 5.87
N THR A 184 32.20 -0.45 5.88
CA THR A 184 31.39 0.12 4.79
C THR A 184 30.39 1.12 5.35
N SER A 185 30.46 2.36 4.88
CA SER A 185 29.47 3.39 5.20
C SER A 185 28.45 3.49 4.07
N GLY A 186 27.18 3.33 4.41
CA GLY A 186 26.08 3.47 3.46
C GLY A 186 25.79 4.94 3.16
N ALA A 187 25.41 5.23 1.92
CA ALA A 187 24.98 6.56 1.52
C ALA A 187 23.61 6.90 2.09
N VAL A 188 23.38 8.17 2.43
CA VAL A 188 22.03 8.64 2.76
C VAL A 188 21.21 8.76 1.48
N PHE A 189 19.89 8.53 1.55
CA PHE A 189 19.03 8.51 0.36
C PHE A 189 19.15 9.75 -0.52
N PHE A 190 19.28 10.93 0.09
CA PHE A 190 19.47 12.18 -0.66
C PHE A 190 20.69 12.15 -1.60
N GLN A 191 21.78 11.46 -1.22
CA GLN A 191 22.99 11.31 -2.04
C GLN A 191 22.83 10.29 -3.18
N LEU A 192 21.79 9.45 -3.12
CA LEU A 192 21.52 8.39 -4.10
C LEU A 192 20.44 8.78 -5.10
N LEU A 193 19.66 9.80 -4.81
CA LEU A 193 18.60 10.28 -5.68
C LEU A 193 19.14 11.25 -6.73
N PRO A 194 18.63 11.19 -7.98
CA PRO A 194 18.84 12.25 -8.97
C PRO A 194 18.40 13.62 -8.44
N GLU A 195 19.01 14.69 -8.94
CA GLU A 195 18.77 16.07 -8.47
C GLU A 195 17.29 16.46 -8.60
N GLU A 196 16.61 16.00 -9.64
CA GLU A 196 15.19 16.26 -9.91
C GLU A 196 14.27 15.63 -8.84
N GLN A 197 14.75 14.60 -8.13
CA GLN A 197 14.00 13.87 -7.10
C GLN A 197 14.37 14.31 -5.67
N GLN A 198 15.32 15.24 -5.51
CA GLN A 198 15.81 15.69 -4.19
C GLN A 198 14.91 16.72 -3.50
N GLY A 199 13.87 17.22 -4.19
CA GLY A 199 12.86 18.11 -3.62
C GLY A 199 11.63 17.38 -3.06
N GLN A 200 11.12 17.83 -1.91
CA GLN A 200 9.79 17.41 -1.46
C GLN A 200 8.72 17.95 -2.41
N PRO A 201 7.62 17.20 -2.67
CA PRO A 201 7.30 15.85 -2.18
C PRO A 201 7.92 14.67 -2.94
N TRP A 202 8.67 14.91 -4.03
CA TRP A 202 9.19 13.84 -4.90
C TRP A 202 10.14 12.89 -4.18
N THR A 203 11.01 13.41 -3.30
CA THR A 203 11.96 12.59 -2.53
C THR A 203 11.28 11.46 -1.77
N ARG A 204 10.12 11.74 -1.17
CA ARG A 204 9.35 10.75 -0.41
C ARG A 204 8.89 9.62 -1.31
N LEU A 205 8.21 9.98 -2.41
CA LEU A 205 7.76 8.98 -3.37
C LEU A 205 8.97 8.21 -3.88
N ALA A 206 10.02 8.92 -4.34
CA ALA A 206 11.28 8.40 -4.87
C ALA A 206 11.87 7.27 -4.04
N ILE A 207 11.99 7.46 -2.72
CA ILE A 207 12.45 6.43 -1.79
C ILE A 207 11.49 5.24 -1.79
N SER A 208 10.19 5.49 -1.64
CA SER A 208 9.16 4.46 -1.59
C SER A 208 9.10 3.57 -2.83
N ALA A 209 9.30 4.08 -4.05
CA ALA A 209 9.33 3.21 -5.25
C ALA A 209 10.53 2.25 -5.28
N ARG A 210 11.55 2.48 -4.45
CA ARG A 210 12.70 1.58 -4.34
C ARG A 210 12.52 0.62 -3.17
N LEU A 211 11.96 1.10 -2.06
CA LEU A 211 11.72 0.27 -0.88
C LEU A 211 10.52 -0.67 -1.01
N HIS A 212 9.41 -0.22 -1.60
CA HIS A 212 8.19 -1.04 -1.71
C HIS A 212 8.39 -2.31 -2.55
N PRO A 213 9.05 -2.29 -3.73
CA PRO A 213 9.35 -3.52 -4.46
C PRO A 213 10.24 -4.49 -3.66
N PHE A 214 11.19 -3.96 -2.88
CA PHE A 214 12.04 -4.77 -2.01
C PHE A 214 11.25 -5.41 -0.86
N PHE A 215 10.31 -4.68 -0.25
CA PHE A 215 9.42 -5.26 0.76
C PHE A 215 8.50 -6.32 0.18
N LYS A 216 7.98 -6.11 -1.03
CA LYS A 216 7.18 -7.09 -1.75
C LYS A 216 7.99 -8.36 -2.06
N ALA A 217 9.23 -8.21 -2.54
CA ALA A 217 10.13 -9.34 -2.76
C ALA A 217 10.39 -10.11 -1.46
N LEU A 218 10.60 -9.41 -0.34
CA LEU A 218 10.75 -10.03 0.97
C LEU A 218 9.50 -10.79 1.43
N GLU A 219 8.30 -10.23 1.27
CA GLU A 219 7.04 -10.92 1.63
C GLU A 219 6.81 -12.20 0.81
N ASN A 220 7.30 -12.23 -0.43
CA ASN A 220 7.24 -13.41 -1.29
C ASN A 220 8.24 -14.51 -0.89
N GLN A 221 9.15 -14.24 0.03
CA GLN A 221 10.17 -15.18 0.52
C GLN A 221 10.00 -15.45 2.03
N PRO A 222 8.89 -16.08 2.48
CA PRO A 222 8.57 -16.24 3.90
C PRO A 222 9.56 -17.09 4.69
N THR A 223 10.40 -17.89 4.00
CA THR A 223 11.46 -18.70 4.61
C THR A 223 12.71 -17.88 4.93
N PHE A 224 12.89 -16.70 4.35
CA PHE A 224 14.04 -15.84 4.59
C PHE A 224 14.01 -15.31 6.03
N LEU A 225 15.17 -15.30 6.69
CA LEU A 225 15.39 -14.71 8.00
C LEU A 225 15.04 -13.23 7.98
N MET A 226 15.41 -12.48 6.94
CA MET A 226 15.03 -11.08 6.79
C MET A 226 13.51 -10.90 6.77
N ALA A 227 12.79 -11.74 6.01
CA ALA A 227 11.34 -11.70 5.92
C ALA A 227 10.69 -12.00 7.28
N GLN A 228 11.12 -13.06 7.96
CA GLN A 228 10.64 -13.42 9.31
C GLN A 228 10.91 -12.31 10.32
N PHE A 229 12.07 -11.65 10.23
CA PHE A 229 12.44 -10.57 11.13
C PHE A 229 11.51 -9.35 11.03
N ILE A 230 11.06 -9.00 9.82
CA ILE A 230 10.21 -7.83 9.59
C ILE A 230 8.71 -8.14 9.56
N ALA A 231 8.31 -9.40 9.32
CA ALA A 231 6.91 -9.74 9.06
C ALA A 231 5.93 -9.18 10.12
N PRO A 232 6.21 -9.24 11.44
CA PRO A 232 5.30 -8.67 12.44
C PRO A 232 5.06 -7.15 12.25
N ILE A 233 6.07 -6.41 11.82
CA ILE A 233 5.98 -4.95 11.61
C ILE A 233 5.22 -4.65 10.33
N LEU A 234 5.45 -5.42 9.27
CA LEU A 234 4.67 -5.30 8.04
C LEU A 234 3.19 -5.59 8.28
N GLN A 235 2.84 -6.56 9.14
CA GLN A 235 1.45 -6.83 9.50
C GLN A 235 0.77 -5.64 10.20
N GLU A 236 1.51 -4.75 10.87
CA GLU A 236 0.95 -3.56 11.52
C GLU A 236 0.43 -2.49 10.54
N ASN A 237 0.78 -2.59 9.25
CA ASN A 237 0.19 -1.77 8.19
C ASN A 237 -1.29 -2.09 7.97
N LYS A 238 -1.69 -3.35 8.20
CA LYS A 238 -3.05 -3.83 7.94
C LYS A 238 -4.03 -3.39 9.05
N ASN A 239 -5.31 -3.36 8.71
CA ASN A 239 -6.38 -3.15 9.69
C ASN A 239 -6.48 -4.35 10.65
N GLN A 240 -6.00 -4.17 11.88
CA GLN A 240 -5.97 -5.22 12.89
C GLN A 240 -7.36 -5.73 13.26
N SER A 241 -8.37 -4.86 13.24
CA SER A 241 -9.75 -5.25 13.53
C SER A 241 -10.35 -6.11 12.41
N ALA A 242 -10.05 -5.80 11.14
CA ALA A 242 -10.45 -6.62 10.00
C ALA A 242 -9.73 -7.97 10.00
N LEU A 243 -8.42 -8.00 10.31
CA LEU A 243 -7.66 -9.24 10.45
C LEU A 243 -8.23 -10.15 11.55
N GLN A 244 -8.70 -9.59 12.66
CA GLN A 244 -9.34 -10.35 13.72
C GLN A 244 -10.67 -10.98 13.24
N THR A 245 -11.50 -10.24 12.49
CA THR A 245 -12.71 -10.81 11.84
C THR A 245 -12.35 -11.98 10.95
N LYS A 246 -11.39 -11.78 10.02
CA LYS A 246 -10.92 -12.82 9.10
C LYS A 246 -10.43 -14.07 9.85
N ARG A 247 -9.65 -13.88 10.92
CA ARG A 247 -9.12 -14.99 11.74
C ARG A 247 -10.24 -15.79 12.42
N LEU A 248 -11.24 -15.13 12.98
CA LEU A 248 -12.36 -15.83 13.63
C LEU A 248 -13.24 -16.54 12.60
N TYR A 249 -13.48 -15.92 11.45
CA TYR A 249 -14.20 -16.55 10.35
C TYR A 249 -13.48 -17.81 9.85
N LYS A 250 -12.16 -17.74 9.63
CA LYS A 250 -11.33 -18.90 9.25
C LYS A 250 -11.28 -20.01 10.31
N LYS A 251 -11.68 -19.72 11.56
CA LYS A 251 -11.85 -20.73 12.63
C LYS A 251 -13.24 -21.40 12.62
N GLY A 252 -14.11 -21.03 11.69
CA GLY A 252 -15.44 -21.62 11.53
C GLY A 252 -16.57 -20.88 12.24
N LEU A 253 -16.33 -19.69 12.81
CA LEU A 253 -17.39 -18.90 13.43
C LEU A 253 -18.23 -18.19 12.35
N THR A 254 -19.55 -18.10 12.58
CA THR A 254 -20.44 -17.30 11.74
C THR A 254 -20.25 -15.80 11.98
N LEU A 255 -20.65 -14.95 11.03
CA LEU A 255 -20.56 -13.50 11.21
C LEU A 255 -21.36 -13.00 12.42
N GLU A 256 -22.51 -13.61 12.69
CA GLU A 256 -23.31 -13.30 13.87
C GLU A 256 -22.56 -13.61 15.18
N GLN A 257 -21.96 -14.80 15.27
CA GLN A 257 -21.13 -15.18 16.42
C GLN A 257 -19.94 -14.24 16.59
N ILE A 258 -19.29 -13.83 15.50
CA ILE A 258 -18.19 -12.88 15.52
C ILE A 258 -18.68 -11.51 16.03
N GLY A 259 -19.82 -11.02 15.53
CA GLY A 259 -20.43 -9.76 15.96
C GLY A 259 -20.73 -9.74 17.45
N GLN A 260 -21.33 -10.81 17.98
CA GLN A 260 -21.63 -10.99 19.39
C GLN A 260 -20.34 -11.07 20.24
N GLN A 261 -19.41 -11.94 19.87
CA GLN A 261 -18.15 -12.14 20.61
C GLN A 261 -17.30 -10.87 20.65
N ARG A 262 -17.25 -10.12 19.55
CA ARG A 262 -16.44 -8.90 19.44
C ARG A 262 -17.20 -7.62 19.83
N GLN A 263 -18.50 -7.71 20.07
CA GLN A 263 -19.39 -6.57 20.36
C GLN A 263 -19.33 -5.48 19.27
N ILE A 264 -19.37 -5.89 17.99
CA ILE A 264 -19.36 -4.97 16.85
C ILE A 264 -20.62 -5.11 15.99
N LYS A 265 -21.05 -4.01 15.39
CA LYS A 265 -22.25 -3.96 14.55
C LYS A 265 -22.06 -4.71 13.24
N GLN A 266 -23.17 -5.15 12.64
CA GLN A 266 -23.16 -5.77 11.31
C GLN A 266 -22.51 -4.86 10.25
N SER A 267 -22.74 -3.55 10.31
CA SER A 267 -22.08 -2.60 9.40
C SER A 267 -20.55 -2.66 9.49
N THR A 268 -20.01 -2.76 10.70
CA THR A 268 -18.56 -2.89 10.92
C THR A 268 -18.02 -4.23 10.43
N LEU A 269 -18.79 -5.32 10.54
CA LEU A 269 -18.43 -6.61 9.93
C LEU A 269 -18.40 -6.51 8.41
N ASN A 270 -19.40 -5.88 7.79
CA ASN A 270 -19.45 -5.65 6.35
C ASN A 270 -18.24 -4.84 5.88
N ASP A 271 -17.85 -3.80 6.61
CA ASP A 271 -16.64 -3.02 6.34
C ASP A 271 -15.36 -3.89 6.38
N HIS A 272 -15.22 -4.73 7.41
CA HIS A 272 -14.09 -5.65 7.52
C HIS A 272 -14.05 -6.68 6.38
N LEU A 273 -15.21 -7.18 5.94
CA LEU A 273 -15.31 -8.13 4.84
C LEU A 273 -15.00 -7.48 3.50
N LEU A 274 -15.47 -6.25 3.26
CA LEU A 274 -15.12 -5.49 2.07
C LEU A 274 -13.62 -5.19 2.03
N GLU A 275 -13.02 -4.79 3.16
CA GLU A 275 -11.57 -4.61 3.21
C GLU A 275 -10.81 -5.92 2.95
N TRP A 276 -11.28 -7.05 3.49
CA TRP A 276 -10.71 -8.36 3.16
C TRP A 276 -10.84 -8.65 1.65
N ALA A 277 -12.02 -8.46 1.08
CA ALA A 277 -12.26 -8.64 -0.35
C ALA A 277 -11.34 -7.75 -1.20
N LEU A 278 -11.05 -6.50 -0.79
CA LEU A 278 -10.13 -5.61 -1.49
C LEU A 278 -8.66 -6.07 -1.44
N MET A 279 -8.27 -6.80 -0.39
CA MET A 279 -6.87 -7.16 -0.11
C MET A 279 -6.48 -8.57 -0.51
N ASP A 280 -7.45 -9.48 -0.63
CA ASP A 280 -7.18 -10.91 -0.80
C ASP A 280 -7.87 -11.43 -2.05
N GLU A 281 -7.08 -11.80 -3.05
CA GLU A 281 -7.57 -12.38 -4.31
C GLU A 281 -8.33 -13.70 -4.10
N THR A 282 -8.04 -14.41 -3.01
CA THR A 282 -8.70 -15.68 -2.64
C THR A 282 -9.95 -15.51 -1.78
N PHE A 283 -10.49 -14.29 -1.70
CA PHE A 283 -11.70 -14.00 -0.92
C PHE A 283 -12.89 -14.88 -1.39
N PRO A 284 -13.61 -15.57 -0.49
CA PRO A 284 -14.64 -16.53 -0.89
C PRO A 284 -15.99 -15.83 -1.16
N TYR A 285 -16.11 -15.15 -2.29
CA TYR A 285 -17.30 -14.37 -2.66
C TYR A 285 -18.62 -15.15 -2.55
N SER A 286 -18.64 -16.42 -2.95
CA SER A 286 -19.82 -17.29 -2.92
C SER A 286 -20.37 -17.56 -1.51
N GLN A 287 -19.58 -17.32 -0.46
CA GLN A 287 -20.03 -17.45 0.93
C GLN A 287 -20.75 -16.18 1.43
N PHE A 288 -20.59 -15.05 0.75
CA PHE A 288 -21.10 -13.74 1.17
C PHE A 288 -22.06 -13.10 0.16
N LEU A 289 -22.14 -13.64 -1.06
CA LEU A 289 -23.13 -13.27 -2.07
C LEU A 289 -24.09 -14.44 -2.27
N THR A 290 -25.36 -14.24 -1.96
CA THR A 290 -26.38 -15.27 -2.21
C THR A 290 -26.54 -15.51 -3.71
N PRO A 291 -26.94 -16.73 -4.15
CA PRO A 291 -27.18 -16.99 -5.56
C PRO A 291 -28.19 -16.02 -6.20
N THR A 292 -29.25 -15.68 -5.46
CA THR A 292 -30.27 -14.71 -5.90
C THR A 292 -29.69 -13.31 -6.06
N ALA A 293 -28.91 -12.82 -5.08
CA ALA A 293 -28.26 -11.51 -5.18
C ALA A 293 -27.29 -11.45 -6.36
N TYR A 294 -26.51 -12.52 -6.56
CA TYR A 294 -25.58 -12.64 -7.66
C TYR A 294 -26.29 -12.57 -9.03
N GLN A 295 -27.39 -13.30 -9.20
CA GLN A 295 -28.19 -13.27 -10.44
C GLN A 295 -28.77 -11.88 -10.73
N LEU A 296 -29.25 -11.18 -9.70
CA LEU A 296 -29.76 -9.81 -9.84
C LEU A 296 -28.65 -8.85 -10.26
N LEU A 297 -27.47 -8.96 -9.64
CA LEU A 297 -26.30 -8.13 -9.92
C LEU A 297 -25.65 -8.44 -11.27
N ALA A 298 -25.79 -9.66 -11.79
CA ALA A 298 -25.27 -10.08 -13.09
C ALA A 298 -25.88 -9.31 -14.28
N ASN A 299 -27.01 -8.63 -14.09
CA ASN A 299 -27.64 -7.77 -15.11
C ASN A 299 -27.02 -6.37 -15.19
N LEU A 300 -26.11 -6.02 -14.28
CA LEU A 300 -25.42 -4.73 -14.31
C LEU A 300 -24.41 -4.68 -15.47
N PRO A 301 -24.06 -3.47 -15.97
CA PRO A 301 -22.99 -3.32 -16.95
C PRO A 301 -21.69 -3.97 -16.47
N GLU A 302 -20.88 -4.48 -17.39
CA GLU A 302 -19.59 -5.12 -17.06
C GLU A 302 -18.72 -4.17 -16.25
N ASN A 303 -18.65 -2.89 -16.63
CA ASN A 303 -17.94 -1.82 -15.91
C ASN A 303 -18.77 -1.16 -14.80
N SER A 304 -19.71 -1.89 -14.18
CA SER A 304 -20.64 -1.34 -13.17
C SER A 304 -19.98 -0.59 -12.01
N TRP A 305 -18.71 -0.88 -11.71
CA TRP A 305 -17.93 -0.17 -10.68
C TRP A 305 -17.61 1.29 -11.02
N GLU A 306 -17.73 1.71 -12.28
CA GLU A 306 -17.50 3.09 -12.73
C GLU A 306 -18.71 4.01 -12.47
N TYR A 307 -19.88 3.43 -12.18
CA TYR A 307 -21.12 4.17 -11.97
C TYR A 307 -21.35 4.47 -10.49
N ALA A 308 -22.01 5.59 -10.21
CA ALA A 308 -22.45 5.89 -8.85
C ALA A 308 -23.56 4.92 -8.42
N TYR A 309 -23.64 4.62 -7.11
CA TYR A 309 -24.68 3.73 -6.55
C TYR A 309 -26.10 4.12 -7.01
N LYS A 310 -26.38 5.43 -7.05
CA LYS A 310 -27.70 5.97 -7.42
C LYS A 310 -28.01 5.89 -8.92
N GLU A 311 -27.00 5.68 -9.76
CA GLU A 311 -27.14 5.56 -11.21
C GLU A 311 -27.47 4.12 -11.64
N LEU A 312 -27.21 3.15 -10.75
CA LEU A 312 -27.51 1.75 -11.00
C LEU A 312 -28.98 1.47 -10.64
N ALA A 313 -29.73 0.91 -11.58
CA ALA A 313 -31.09 0.44 -11.37
C ALA A 313 -31.08 -0.86 -10.54
N LEU A 314 -30.86 -0.73 -9.23
CA LEU A 314 -30.81 -1.84 -8.30
C LEU A 314 -32.22 -2.21 -7.84
N SER A 315 -32.48 -3.51 -7.67
CA SER A 315 -33.68 -3.96 -6.97
C SER A 315 -33.59 -3.60 -5.48
N GLU A 316 -34.74 -3.38 -4.84
CA GLU A 316 -34.80 -2.99 -3.41
C GLU A 316 -34.16 -4.02 -2.46
N ASN A 317 -33.94 -5.24 -2.94
CA ASN A 317 -33.40 -6.36 -2.16
C ASN A 317 -31.87 -6.44 -2.16
N ILE A 318 -31.16 -5.53 -2.86
CA ILE A 318 -29.69 -5.53 -2.91
C ILE A 318 -29.13 -4.51 -1.92
N SER A 319 -28.34 -5.00 -0.96
CA SER A 319 -27.62 -4.13 -0.04
C SER A 319 -26.38 -3.49 -0.70
N PHE A 320 -25.95 -2.35 -0.17
CA PHE A 320 -24.69 -1.71 -0.56
C PHE A 320 -23.49 -2.66 -0.42
N PHE A 321 -23.50 -3.52 0.61
CA PHE A 321 -22.43 -4.51 0.84
C PHE A 321 -22.35 -5.53 -0.30
N GLU A 322 -23.48 -6.12 -0.69
CA GLU A 322 -23.54 -7.10 -1.77
C GLU A 322 -23.12 -6.49 -3.12
N LEU A 323 -23.63 -5.30 -3.45
CA LEU A 323 -23.19 -4.59 -4.64
C LEU A 323 -21.68 -4.39 -4.68
N ARG A 324 -21.08 -3.92 -3.57
CA ARG A 324 -19.65 -3.64 -3.52
C ARG A 324 -18.82 -4.91 -3.62
N LEU A 325 -19.21 -6.00 -2.96
CA LEU A 325 -18.54 -7.29 -3.12
C LEU A 325 -18.56 -7.76 -4.58
N TYR A 326 -19.73 -7.70 -5.22
CA TYR A 326 -19.86 -8.06 -6.63
C TYR A 326 -18.97 -7.20 -7.53
N GLN A 327 -18.98 -5.88 -7.36
CA GLN A 327 -18.15 -4.97 -8.15
C GLN A 327 -16.64 -5.20 -7.94
N ILE A 328 -16.20 -5.51 -6.71
CA ILE A 328 -14.81 -5.88 -6.43
C ILE A 328 -14.45 -7.17 -7.17
N GLN A 329 -15.32 -8.18 -7.12
CA GLN A 329 -15.13 -9.44 -7.83
C GLN A 329 -15.02 -9.23 -9.35
N MET A 330 -15.92 -8.43 -9.93
CA MET A 330 -15.96 -8.14 -11.35
C MET A 330 -14.71 -7.37 -11.81
N LYS A 331 -14.28 -6.35 -11.06
CA LYS A 331 -13.08 -5.58 -11.41
C LYS A 331 -11.80 -6.44 -11.42
N ARG A 332 -11.71 -7.46 -10.58
CA ARG A 332 -10.53 -8.34 -10.54
C ARG A 332 -10.40 -9.27 -11.75
N GLY A 333 -11.45 -9.40 -12.57
CA GLY A 333 -11.52 -10.44 -13.58
C GLY A 333 -11.80 -11.80 -12.92
N LYS A 334 -12.87 -12.47 -13.38
CA LYS A 334 -13.43 -13.67 -12.76
C LYS A 334 -12.38 -14.71 -12.35
N VAL A 335 -12.28 -14.98 -11.04
CA VAL A 335 -11.91 -16.30 -10.54
C VAL A 335 -13.18 -16.89 -9.94
N CYS A 336 -13.80 -17.80 -10.68
CA CYS A 336 -14.72 -18.79 -10.12
C CYS A 336 -13.94 -20.09 -9.94
#